data_AF-A0A143B7M4-F1
#
_entry.id   AF-A0A143B7M4-F1
#
_cell.length_a   1.000
_cell.length_b   1.000
_cell.length_c   1.000
_cell.angle_alpha   90.00
_cell.angle_beta   90.00
_cell.angle_gamma   90.00
#
_symmetry.space_group_name_H-M   'P 1'
#
loop_
_entity.id
_entity.type
_entity.pdbx_description
1 polymer ?
#
loop_
_entity_poly.entity_id
_entity_poly.type
_entity_poly.pdbx_seq_one_letter_code
_entity_poly.pdbx_strand_id
1 'polypeptide(L)'
;MKQWPLFLILLLLLPGAAGACFGPKLHVGIGADPASQVLAEVVILYVKEKTGIETERVALGAREGEAELAADQIDLAISSGLKGADRLFATGAGPSVAVGPRPRQDLQFTTVMPALEKLAGLFGSADLAGLQAAVAAGEPAAAAARRFLQERRWI
;
A
#
# COMPACT_ATOMS: atom_id res chain seq x y z
N MET A 1 -8.20 -9.89 -61.62
CA MET A 1 -8.45 -8.76 -60.70
C MET A 1 -8.25 -9.28 -59.26
N LYS A 2 -7.01 -9.43 -58.77
CA LYS A 2 -6.32 -8.52 -57.83
C LYS A 2 -7.19 -8.03 -56.65
N GLN A 3 -7.65 -8.96 -55.80
CA GLN A 3 -8.35 -8.70 -54.52
C GLN A 3 -7.42 -8.73 -53.29
N TRP A 4 -6.10 -8.75 -53.48
CA TRP A 4 -5.11 -8.87 -52.40
C TRP A 4 -4.99 -7.69 -51.41
N PRO A 5 -5.31 -6.40 -51.73
CA PRO A 5 -4.93 -5.32 -50.82
C PRO A 5 -5.84 -5.16 -49.60
N LEU A 6 -7.06 -5.73 -49.62
CA LEU A 6 -8.02 -5.52 -48.53
C LEU A 6 -7.69 -6.35 -47.26
N PHE A 7 -7.08 -7.53 -47.44
CA PHE A 7 -6.74 -8.42 -46.33
C PHE A 7 -5.52 -7.93 -45.53
N LEU A 8 -4.63 -7.18 -46.17
CA LEU A 8 -3.42 -6.60 -45.55
C LEU A 8 -3.73 -5.40 -44.64
N ILE A 9 -4.79 -4.64 -44.93
CA ILE A 9 -5.17 -3.47 -44.12
C ILE A 9 -5.85 -3.90 -42.81
N LEU A 10 -6.55 -5.04 -42.79
CA LEU A 10 -7.25 -5.52 -41.60
C LEU A 10 -6.30 -6.04 -40.50
N LEU A 11 -5.08 -6.48 -40.86
CA LEU A 11 -4.09 -6.98 -39.90
C LEU A 11 -3.38 -5.87 -39.11
N LEU A 12 -3.40 -4.63 -39.61
CA LEU A 12 -2.75 -3.47 -38.97
C LEU A 12 -3.62 -2.80 -37.88
N LEU A 13 -4.87 -3.26 -37.72
CA LEU A 13 -5.85 -2.74 -36.77
C LEU A 13 -5.99 -3.61 -35.51
N LEU A 14 -5.13 -4.59 -35.30
CA LEU A 14 -5.01 -5.23 -33.98
C LEU A 14 -4.30 -4.25 -33.06
N PRO A 15 -4.99 -3.57 -32.11
CA PRO A 15 -4.29 -2.90 -31.04
C PRO A 15 -3.53 -3.98 -30.29
N GLY A 16 -2.22 -4.06 -30.54
CA GLY A 16 -1.34 -4.82 -29.67
C GLY A 16 -1.63 -4.31 -28.28
N ALA A 17 -2.04 -5.20 -27.37
CA ALA A 17 -2.23 -4.86 -25.98
C ALA A 17 -0.91 -4.23 -25.52
N ALA A 18 -0.88 -2.90 -25.46
CA ALA A 18 0.17 -2.18 -24.79
C ALA A 18 0.00 -2.60 -23.34
N GLY A 19 0.72 -3.66 -22.94
CA GLY A 19 0.88 -4.04 -21.56
C GLY A 19 1.38 -2.78 -20.89
N ALA A 20 0.48 -2.06 -20.24
CA ALA A 20 0.82 -0.82 -19.59
C ALA A 20 1.97 -1.17 -18.64
N CYS A 21 3.11 -0.54 -18.85
CA CYS A 21 4.32 -0.70 -18.05
C CYS A 21 4.06 -0.11 -16.66
N PHE A 22 3.10 -0.67 -15.93
CA PHE A 22 2.94 -0.43 -14.52
C PHE A 22 4.11 -1.14 -13.85
N GLY A 23 4.93 -0.34 -13.16
CA GLY A 23 6.03 -0.85 -12.37
C GLY A 23 5.55 -1.89 -11.34
N PRO A 24 6.50 -2.56 -10.69
CA PRO A 24 6.21 -3.55 -9.67
C PRO A 24 5.35 -2.92 -8.56
N LYS A 25 4.28 -3.62 -8.18
CA LYS A 25 3.40 -3.19 -7.08
C LYS A 25 3.91 -3.70 -5.74
N LEU A 26 3.56 -2.94 -4.71
CA LEU A 26 3.76 -3.30 -3.31
C LEU A 26 2.48 -3.95 -2.74
N HIS A 27 2.54 -5.21 -2.35
CA HIS A 27 1.41 -5.94 -1.77
C HIS A 27 1.30 -5.62 -0.27
N VAL A 28 0.17 -5.07 0.14
CA VAL A 28 -0.08 -4.62 1.51
C VAL A 28 -1.15 -5.50 2.13
N GLY A 29 -0.74 -6.38 3.03
CA GLY A 29 -1.62 -7.17 3.89
C GLY A 29 -2.28 -6.29 4.94
N ILE A 30 -3.61 -6.25 4.97
CA ILE A 30 -4.38 -5.43 5.92
C ILE A 30 -5.26 -6.31 6.80
N GLY A 31 -5.17 -6.11 8.11
CA GLY A 31 -6.04 -6.75 9.09
C GLY A 31 -7.51 -6.32 8.95
N ALA A 32 -8.43 -7.20 9.35
CA ALA A 32 -9.86 -6.94 9.25
C ALA A 32 -10.37 -5.86 10.22
N ASP A 33 -9.60 -5.51 11.25
CA ASP A 33 -10.05 -4.52 12.24
C ASP A 33 -10.07 -3.09 11.65
N PRO A 34 -11.03 -2.24 12.07
CA PRO A 34 -11.17 -0.89 11.51
C PRO A 34 -9.94 -0.01 11.69
N ALA A 35 -9.17 -0.20 12.78
CA ALA A 35 -7.97 0.60 13.02
C ALA A 35 -6.90 0.31 11.98
N SER A 36 -6.69 -0.98 11.65
CA SER A 36 -5.78 -1.42 10.60
C SER A 36 -6.18 -0.89 9.23
N GLN A 37 -7.47 -0.86 8.91
CA GLN A 37 -7.96 -0.29 7.65
C GLN A 37 -7.65 1.21 7.56
N VAL A 38 -7.89 1.97 8.63
CA VAL A 38 -7.58 3.42 8.67
C VAL A 38 -6.07 3.66 8.55
N LEU A 39 -5.25 2.92 9.29
CA LEU A 39 -3.79 3.03 9.18
C LEU A 39 -3.30 2.67 7.77
N ALA A 40 -3.92 1.68 7.12
CA ALA A 40 -3.56 1.29 5.77
C ALA A 40 -3.81 2.41 4.76
N GLU A 41 -4.88 3.20 4.89
CA GLU A 41 -5.11 4.38 4.03
C GLU A 41 -3.96 5.38 4.12
N VAL A 42 -3.49 5.64 5.34
CA VAL A 42 -2.37 6.57 5.58
C VAL A 42 -1.09 6.03 4.94
N VAL A 43 -0.74 4.78 5.23
CA VAL A 43 0.51 4.16 4.76
C VAL A 43 0.51 4.05 3.23
N ILE A 44 -0.58 3.54 2.64
CA ILE A 44 -0.69 3.38 1.18
C ILE A 44 -0.58 4.72 0.47
N LEU A 45 -1.35 5.72 0.92
CA LEU A 45 -1.32 7.03 0.29
C LEU A 45 0.06 7.69 0.45
N TYR A 46 0.64 7.62 1.64
CA TYR A 46 1.96 8.22 1.88
C TYR A 46 3.06 7.56 1.05
N VAL A 47 3.09 6.22 0.97
CA VAL A 47 4.04 5.49 0.11
C VAL A 47 3.86 5.92 -1.33
N LYS A 48 2.63 5.87 -1.86
CA LYS A 48 2.35 6.26 -3.25
C LYS A 48 2.84 7.67 -3.57
N GLU A 49 2.49 8.65 -2.74
CA GLU A 49 2.86 10.05 -2.97
C GLU A 49 4.36 10.31 -2.82
N LYS A 50 5.08 9.55 -1.98
CA LYS A 50 6.52 9.75 -1.75
C LYS A 50 7.43 8.95 -2.66
N THR A 51 6.97 7.83 -3.19
CA THR A 51 7.80 6.92 -3.97
C THR A 51 7.31 6.73 -5.40
N GLY A 52 6.05 7.08 -5.69
CA GLY A 52 5.39 6.77 -6.96
C GLY A 52 5.04 5.29 -7.12
N ILE A 53 5.27 4.45 -6.10
CA ILE A 53 5.00 3.01 -6.17
C ILE A 53 3.53 2.75 -5.87
N GLU A 54 2.88 2.06 -6.80
CA GLU A 54 1.50 1.61 -6.62
C GLU A 54 1.43 0.44 -5.64
N THR A 55 0.33 0.38 -4.90
CA THR A 55 0.08 -0.67 -3.90
C THR A 55 -1.09 -1.53 -4.31
N GLU A 56 -1.06 -2.80 -3.92
CA GLU A 56 -2.18 -3.72 -4.02
C GLU A 56 -2.60 -4.19 -2.63
N ARG A 57 -3.90 -4.13 -2.33
CA ARG A 57 -4.40 -4.53 -1.02
C ARG A 57 -4.63 -6.03 -1.00
N VAL A 58 -4.11 -6.68 0.03
CA VAL A 58 -4.33 -8.09 0.30
C VAL A 58 -5.04 -8.19 1.64
N ALA A 59 -6.20 -8.84 1.66
CA ALA A 59 -6.89 -9.09 2.93
C ALA A 59 -6.09 -10.13 3.72
N LEU A 60 -5.65 -9.78 4.93
CA LEU A 60 -5.14 -10.76 5.88
C LEU A 60 -6.36 -11.51 6.41
N GLY A 61 -6.54 -12.77 5.98
CA GLY A 61 -7.58 -13.64 6.50
C GLY A 61 -7.32 -14.04 7.96
N ALA A 62 -7.65 -15.28 8.34
CA ALA A 62 -7.29 -15.82 9.66
C ALA A 62 -5.76 -16.05 9.85
N ARG A 63 -4.96 -15.80 8.81
CA ARG A 63 -3.51 -15.96 8.83
C ARG A 63 -2.86 -14.72 9.42
N GLU A 64 -1.87 -14.95 10.27
CA GLU A 64 -1.08 -13.89 10.90
C GLU A 64 -0.19 -13.22 9.84
N GLY A 65 -0.21 -11.88 9.77
CA GLY A 65 0.50 -11.13 8.73
C GLY A 65 2.01 -11.42 8.65
N GLU A 66 2.62 -11.88 9.74
CA GLU A 66 4.03 -12.30 9.78
C GLU A 66 4.30 -13.56 8.96
N ALA A 67 3.36 -14.51 8.93
CA ALA A 67 3.51 -15.71 8.13
C ALA A 67 3.45 -15.40 6.63
N GLU A 68 2.57 -14.48 6.22
CA GLU A 68 2.47 -14.04 4.82
C GLU A 68 3.70 -13.21 4.39
N LEU A 69 4.28 -12.42 5.31
CA LEU A 69 5.56 -11.74 5.08
C LEU A 69 6.70 -12.73 4.92
N ALA A 70 6.80 -13.74 5.79
CA ALA A 70 7.83 -14.77 5.74
C ALA A 70 7.73 -15.68 4.50
N ALA A 71 6.52 -15.79 3.94
CA ALA A 71 6.25 -16.54 2.71
C ALA A 71 6.37 -15.69 1.43
N ASP A 72 6.84 -14.44 1.54
CA ASP A 72 6.97 -13.46 0.45
C ASP A 72 5.68 -13.23 -0.35
N GLN A 73 4.51 -13.41 0.28
CA GLN A 73 3.21 -13.20 -0.36
C GLN A 73 2.74 -11.75 -0.25
N ILE A 74 3.24 -11.03 0.74
CA ILE A 74 3.02 -9.60 0.95
C ILE A 74 4.33 -8.90 1.24
N ASP A 75 4.39 -7.61 0.90
CA ASP A 75 5.55 -6.77 1.12
C ASP A 75 5.44 -5.97 2.44
N LEU A 76 4.21 -5.66 2.84
CA LEU A 76 3.86 -4.97 4.09
C LEU A 76 2.72 -5.69 4.79
N ALA A 77 2.74 -5.73 6.13
CA ALA A 77 1.60 -6.15 6.94
C ALA A 77 1.17 -5.02 7.88
N ILE A 78 -0.14 -4.75 7.95
CA ILE A 78 -0.74 -3.74 8.80
C ILE A 78 -1.83 -4.41 9.64
N SER A 79 -1.55 -4.64 10.92
CA SER A 79 -2.44 -5.36 11.84
C SER A 79 -2.15 -5.07 13.31
N SER A 80 -3.16 -5.24 14.16
CA SER A 80 -3.06 -5.17 15.63
C SER A 80 -2.36 -6.38 16.27
N GLY A 81 -2.10 -7.44 15.50
CA GLY A 81 -1.51 -8.70 16.00
C GLY A 81 0.00 -8.85 15.83
N LEU A 82 0.70 -7.88 15.24
CA LEU A 82 2.12 -8.06 14.88
C LEU A 82 3.05 -7.87 16.09
N LYS A 83 3.93 -8.85 16.30
CA LYS A 83 4.88 -8.97 17.42
C LYS A 83 6.32 -9.21 16.98
N GLY A 84 6.53 -9.63 15.74
CA GLY A 84 7.80 -10.06 15.18
C GLY A 84 8.83 -8.95 14.99
N ALA A 85 10.07 -9.36 14.70
CA ALA A 85 11.22 -8.49 14.53
C ALA A 85 11.11 -7.54 13.32
N ASP A 86 10.30 -7.89 12.33
CA ASP A 86 10.09 -7.10 11.11
C ASP A 86 9.13 -5.92 11.29
N ARG A 87 8.61 -5.73 12.50
CA ARG A 87 7.76 -4.60 12.86
C ARG A 87 8.54 -3.29 12.78
N LEU A 88 8.09 -2.41 11.88
CA LEU A 88 8.69 -1.10 11.66
C LEU A 88 8.21 -0.07 12.69
N PHE A 89 6.90 0.03 12.91
CA PHE A 89 6.35 0.93 13.93
C PHE A 89 4.98 0.48 14.43
N ALA A 90 4.60 0.95 15.61
CA ALA A 90 3.34 0.64 16.27
C ALA A 90 2.65 1.91 16.77
N THR A 91 1.33 1.93 16.74
CA THR A 91 0.50 3.05 17.20
C THR A 91 0.07 2.86 18.67
N GLY A 92 1.03 2.55 19.53
CA GLY A 92 0.77 2.18 20.93
C GLY A 92 0.12 0.79 21.04
N ALA A 93 -1.06 0.71 21.66
CA ALA A 93 -1.85 -0.53 21.75
C ALA A 93 -2.66 -0.84 20.47
N GLY A 94 -2.57 0.02 19.45
CA GLY A 94 -3.28 -0.13 18.19
C GLY A 94 -2.52 -0.96 17.15
N PRO A 95 -2.93 -0.88 15.87
CA PRO A 95 -2.27 -1.56 14.77
C PRO A 95 -0.82 -1.10 14.60
N SER A 96 -0.05 -1.98 13.99
CA SER A 96 1.36 -1.78 13.67
C SER A 96 1.63 -2.14 12.22
N VAL A 97 2.77 -1.65 11.71
CA VAL A 97 3.25 -1.93 10.36
C VAL A 97 4.49 -2.79 10.47
N ALA A 98 4.54 -3.91 9.74
CA ALA A 98 5.74 -4.72 9.52
C ALA A 98 6.11 -4.73 8.03
N VAL A 99 7.40 -4.89 7.75
CA VAL A 99 7.95 -4.83 6.39
C VAL A 99 8.74 -6.08 6.06
N GLY A 100 8.37 -6.73 4.97
CA GLY A 100 8.98 -7.95 4.48
C GLY A 100 10.36 -7.71 3.85
N PRO A 101 10.99 -8.77 3.31
CA PRO A 101 12.34 -8.69 2.79
C PRO A 101 12.42 -7.92 1.47
N ARG A 102 11.41 -8.02 0.60
CA ARG A 102 11.46 -7.43 -0.75
C ARG A 102 11.64 -5.90 -0.74
N PRO A 103 10.90 -5.10 0.04
CA PRO A 103 11.16 -3.65 0.12
C PRO A 103 12.54 -3.27 0.66
N ARG A 104 13.21 -4.19 1.38
CA ARG A 104 14.53 -3.97 1.99
C ARG A 104 15.68 -4.35 1.05
N GLN A 105 15.44 -5.26 0.12
CA GLN A 105 16.49 -5.92 -0.66
C GLN A 105 16.40 -5.63 -2.16
N ASP A 106 15.20 -5.42 -2.68
CA ASP A 106 14.96 -5.20 -4.10
C ASP A 106 15.17 -3.72 -4.47
N LEU A 107 16.02 -3.49 -5.47
CA LEU A 107 16.38 -2.16 -5.96
C LEU A 107 15.17 -1.35 -6.45
N GLN A 108 14.11 -2.05 -6.88
CA GLN A 108 12.87 -1.44 -7.34
C GLN A 108 12.11 -0.70 -6.22
N PHE A 109 12.38 -1.02 -4.95
CA PHE A 109 11.67 -0.48 -3.78
C PHE A 109 12.57 0.34 -2.84
N THR A 110 13.75 0.75 -3.31
CA THR A 110 14.76 1.47 -2.51
C THR A 110 14.25 2.73 -1.81
N THR A 111 13.21 3.37 -2.34
CA THR A 111 12.58 4.58 -1.75
C THR A 111 11.48 4.25 -0.73
N VAL A 112 10.99 3.02 -0.68
CA VAL A 112 9.91 2.59 0.23
C VAL A 112 10.38 2.60 1.68
N MET A 113 11.51 1.97 1.99
CA MET A 113 12.02 1.92 3.36
C MET A 113 12.27 3.31 3.96
N PRO A 114 13.00 4.23 3.29
CA PRO A 114 13.16 5.60 3.79
C PRO A 114 11.83 6.34 3.98
N ALA A 115 10.86 6.14 3.09
CA ALA A 115 9.54 6.76 3.23
C ALA A 115 8.81 6.21 4.48
N LEU A 116 8.77 4.89 4.66
CA LEU A 116 8.10 4.26 5.79
C LEU A 116 8.77 4.61 7.13
N GLU A 117 10.10 4.65 7.19
CA GLU A 117 10.85 5.09 8.36
C GLU A 117 10.56 6.55 8.72
N LYS A 118 10.47 7.42 7.70
CA LYS A 118 10.07 8.81 7.91
C LYS A 118 8.64 8.89 8.45
N LEU A 119 7.71 8.12 7.90
CA LEU A 119 6.33 8.08 8.41
C LEU A 119 6.28 7.56 9.86
N ALA A 120 7.05 6.53 10.18
CA ALA A 120 7.17 5.98 11.53
C ALA A 120 7.63 7.02 12.57
N GLY A 121 8.54 7.93 12.17
CA GLY A 121 8.99 9.02 13.03
C GLY A 121 7.99 10.18 13.17
N LEU A 122 6.96 10.23 12.33
CA LEU A 122 5.99 11.32 12.26
C LEU A 122 4.62 10.95 12.82
N PHE A 123 4.18 9.70 12.62
CA PHE A 123 2.82 9.23 12.90
C PHE A 123 2.72 8.49 14.23
N GLY A 124 1.83 8.94 15.12
CA GLY A 124 1.64 8.37 16.45
C GLY A 124 0.25 7.84 16.77
N SER A 125 0.07 7.36 18.00
CA SER A 125 -1.22 6.84 18.50
C SER A 125 -2.32 7.91 18.55
N ALA A 126 -1.98 9.16 18.90
CA ALA A 126 -2.92 10.27 18.91
C ALA A 126 -3.43 10.62 17.50
N ASP A 127 -2.57 10.51 16.49
CA ASP A 127 -2.94 10.73 15.09
C ASP A 127 -3.94 9.68 14.61
N LEU A 128 -3.67 8.41 14.92
CA LEU A 128 -4.57 7.32 14.59
C LEU A 128 -5.93 7.50 15.28
N ALA A 129 -5.93 7.83 16.57
CA ALA A 129 -7.18 8.06 17.32
C ALA A 129 -8.02 9.18 16.69
N GLY A 130 -7.39 10.28 16.27
CA GLY A 130 -8.07 11.38 15.57
C GLY A 130 -8.68 10.95 14.23
N LEU A 131 -7.94 10.16 13.43
CA LEU A 131 -8.44 9.61 12.18
C LEU A 131 -9.61 8.63 12.40
N GLN A 132 -9.51 7.75 13.39
CA GLN A 132 -10.58 6.83 13.74
C GLN A 132 -11.85 7.56 14.18
N ALA A 133 -11.72 8.63 14.95
CA ALA A 133 -12.85 9.46 15.35
C ALA A 133 -13.54 10.12 14.14
N ALA A 134 -12.77 10.62 13.17
CA ALA A 134 -13.30 11.21 11.96
C ALA A 134 -14.07 10.18 11.10
N VAL A 135 -13.52 8.97 10.96
CA VAL A 135 -14.17 7.87 10.25
C VAL A 135 -15.43 7.39 10.98
N ALA A 136 -15.39 7.30 12.31
CA ALA A 136 -16.56 6.97 13.12
C ALA A 136 -17.67 8.04 13.01
N ALA A 137 -17.29 9.30 12.74
CA ALA A 137 -18.23 10.38 12.45
C ALA A 137 -18.77 10.36 11.00
N GLY A 138 -18.35 9.40 10.18
CA GLY A 138 -18.86 9.18 8.82
C GLY A 138 -17.96 9.68 7.70
N GLU A 139 -16.77 10.23 7.99
CA GLU A 139 -15.81 10.58 6.94
C GLU A 139 -15.26 9.29 6.28
N PRO A 140 -15.19 9.19 4.94
CA PRO A 140 -14.54 8.05 4.30
C PRO A 140 -13.07 7.96 4.69
N ALA A 141 -12.57 6.77 5.05
CA ALA A 141 -11.20 6.59 5.56
C ALA A 141 -10.11 7.14 4.62
N ALA A 142 -10.24 6.91 3.32
CA ALA A 142 -9.31 7.45 2.32
C ALA A 142 -9.30 8.99 2.27
N ALA A 143 -10.47 9.63 2.46
CA ALA A 143 -10.59 11.08 2.51
C ALA A 143 -9.96 11.64 3.79
N ALA A 144 -10.24 11.02 4.94
CA ALA A 144 -9.66 11.39 6.23
C ALA A 144 -8.13 11.28 6.21
N ALA A 145 -7.59 10.19 5.67
CA ALA A 145 -6.14 9.99 5.53
C ALA A 145 -5.50 11.06 4.63
N ARG A 146 -6.11 11.35 3.46
CA ARG A 146 -5.60 12.39 2.55
C ARG A 146 -5.59 13.76 3.21
N ARG A 147 -6.71 14.16 3.81
CA ARG A 147 -6.84 15.44 4.51
C ARG A 147 -5.79 15.55 5.62
N PHE A 148 -5.68 14.52 6.46
CA PHE A 148 -4.70 14.46 7.54
C PHE A 148 -3.25 14.67 7.05
N LEU A 149 -2.86 14.00 5.96
CA LEU A 149 -1.51 14.11 5.40
C LEU A 149 -1.25 15.51 4.80
N GLN A 150 -2.25 16.09 4.13
CA GLN A 150 -2.16 17.44 3.54
C GLN A 150 -2.08 18.55 4.61
N GLU A 151 -2.92 18.49 5.64
CA GLU A 151 -2.93 19.45 6.75
C GLU A 151 -1.57 19.51 7.45
N ARG A 152 -0.88 18.37 7.56
CA ARG A 152 0.47 18.26 8.12
C ARG A 152 1.59 18.54 7.11
N ARG A 153 1.26 18.81 5.84
CA ARG A 153 2.21 18.98 4.72
C ARG A 153 3.15 17.79 4.56
N TRP A 154 2.64 16.59 4.82
CA TRP A 154 3.37 15.35 4.66
C TRP A 154 3.27 14.82 3.23
N ILE A 155 2.24 15.20 2.47
CA ILE A 155 2.13 15.03 1.02
C ILE A 155 1.86 16.37 0.36
#